data_AF-A0A838HW87-F1
#
_entry.id   AF-A0A838HW87-F1
#
_cell.length_a   1.000
_cell.length_b   1.000
_cell.length_c   1.000
_cell.angle_alpha   90.00
_cell.angle_beta   90.00
_cell.angle_gamma   90.00
#
_symmetry.space_group_name_H-M   'P 1'
#
loop_
_entity.id
_entity.type
_entity.pdbx_description
1 polymer ?
#
loop_
_entity_poly.entity_id
_entity_poly.type
_entity_poly.pdbx_seq_one_letter_code
_entity_poly.pdbx_strand_id
1 'polypeptide(L)'
;MATATQTFRYTVRDKGGQTRSGSLDAVDQRVVATRLRDMGYAPVSITAVQQTALTKELTIPGFGTKVGLKDLVVFSRQFSTMISSGLSLIRALNILAEQTENKALAKIVGEVRTEIEQGRSLSSALADHKVFPKLYVAMVKAGETAGILDEVLLRIAETLEKDLALRGKIKSALTYPVVVLIMAVLLTIIMLIFIVPTFVGMFEQLGGELPLPTQILLMLSTIVRKAWFVLIFGPPLMMRAFAYARAKPPIRFQLDRLKLKLPVFGVLFHKLALSRFSRNLGTLLRAGVPILTALDITADTI
;
A
#
# COMPACT_ATOMS: atom_id res chain seq x y z
N MET A 1 39.80 5.39 22.11
CA MET A 1 39.41 4.59 20.92
C MET A 1 38.25 3.69 21.34
N ALA A 2 37.07 3.86 20.75
CA ALA A 2 35.89 3.07 21.12
C ALA A 2 36.02 1.65 20.53
N THR A 3 36.09 0.64 21.38
CA THR A 3 36.23 -0.76 21.01
C THR A 3 34.91 -1.26 20.41
N ALA A 4 34.91 -1.62 19.12
CA ALA A 4 33.72 -2.08 18.42
C ALA A 4 33.22 -3.42 19.01
N THR A 5 31.95 -3.47 19.40
CA THR A 5 31.30 -4.69 19.89
C THR A 5 30.95 -5.60 18.70
N GLN A 6 31.35 -6.88 18.77
CA GLN A 6 30.99 -7.89 17.77
C GLN A 6 30.10 -8.96 18.42
N THR A 7 29.14 -9.49 17.64
CA THR A 7 28.31 -10.61 18.07
C THR A 7 29.08 -11.93 17.97
N PHE A 8 29.22 -12.65 19.08
CA PHE A 8 29.80 -13.99 19.15
C PHE A 8 28.69 -15.01 19.34
N ARG A 9 28.67 -16.07 18.52
CA ARG A 9 27.83 -17.24 18.76
C ARG A 9 28.62 -18.23 19.59
N TYR A 10 28.02 -18.68 20.70
CA TYR A 10 28.65 -19.63 21.61
C TYR A 10 27.79 -20.87 21.78
N THR A 11 28.45 -22.01 21.99
CA THR A 11 27.83 -23.23 22.47
C THR A 11 28.46 -23.57 23.81
N VAL A 12 27.63 -23.68 24.84
CA VAL A 12 28.04 -24.03 26.20
C VAL A 12 27.45 -25.36 26.62
N ARG A 13 28.15 -26.04 27.53
CA ARG A 13 27.65 -27.23 28.22
C ARG A 13 27.29 -26.86 29.66
N ASP A 14 26.07 -27.22 30.05
CA ASP A 14 25.57 -27.07 31.41
C ASP A 14 26.13 -28.18 32.33
N LYS A 15 26.03 -28.02 33.65
CA LYS A 15 26.46 -29.00 34.66
C LYS A 15 25.79 -30.38 34.48
N GLY A 16 24.61 -30.42 33.86
CA GLY A 16 23.90 -31.64 33.47
C GLY A 16 24.33 -32.26 32.13
N GLY A 17 25.41 -31.79 31.51
CA GLY A 17 25.95 -32.35 30.25
C GLY A 17 25.23 -31.93 28.97
N GLN A 18 24.10 -31.21 29.07
CA GLN A 18 23.34 -30.72 27.93
C GLN A 18 24.02 -29.50 27.30
N THR A 19 24.00 -29.44 25.96
CA THR A 19 24.57 -28.31 25.21
C THR A 19 23.49 -27.26 24.92
N ARG A 20 23.81 -25.99 25.12
CA ARG A 20 22.94 -24.83 24.83
C ARG A 20 23.73 -23.84 24.00
N SER A 21 23.11 -23.33 22.92
CA SER A 21 23.74 -22.36 22.03
C SER A 21 23.03 -21.00 22.14
N GLY A 22 23.80 -19.92 22.09
CA GLY A 22 23.30 -18.55 22.18
C GLY A 22 24.22 -17.56 21.47
N SER A 23 23.85 -16.28 21.47
CA SER A 23 24.68 -15.19 20.96
C SER A 23 24.88 -14.13 22.04
N LEU A 24 26.10 -13.63 22.17
CA LEU A 24 26.45 -12.55 23.08
C LEU A 24 27.26 -11.49 22.32
N ASP A 25 26.89 -10.24 22.50
CA ASP A 25 27.67 -9.12 22.00
C ASP A 25 28.79 -8.79 23.00
N ALA A 26 30.03 -8.82 22.52
CA ALA A 26 31.19 -8.49 23.33
C ALA A 26 32.30 -7.86 22.49
N VAL A 27 33.24 -7.24 23.18
CA VAL A 27 34.41 -6.61 22.55
C VAL A 27 35.45 -7.67 22.12
N ASP A 28 35.50 -8.80 22.84
CA ASP A 28 36.46 -9.88 22.60
C ASP A 28 35.89 -11.23 23.06
N GLN A 29 36.32 -12.32 22.41
CA GLN A 29 35.95 -13.70 22.73
C GLN A 29 36.25 -14.06 24.19
N ARG A 30 37.30 -13.47 24.77
CA ARG A 30 37.68 -13.66 26.18
C ARG A 30 36.61 -13.13 27.13
N VAL A 31 35.99 -12.00 26.81
CA VAL A 31 34.91 -11.40 27.63
C VAL A 31 33.67 -12.30 27.62
N VAL A 32 33.35 -12.89 26.47
CA VAL A 32 32.27 -13.88 26.33
C VAL A 32 32.58 -15.12 27.18
N ALA A 33 33.80 -15.66 27.09
CA ALA A 33 34.20 -16.85 27.83
C ALA A 33 34.20 -16.68 29.36
N THR A 34 34.53 -15.48 29.86
CA THR A 34 34.45 -15.15 31.29
C THR A 34 32.99 -15.03 31.72
N ARG A 35 32.16 -14.28 30.98
CA ARG A 35 30.75 -14.08 31.31
C ARG A 35 29.95 -15.39 31.34
N LEU A 36 30.26 -16.32 30.43
CA LEU A 36 29.62 -17.65 30.41
C LEU A 36 30.06 -18.52 31.59
N ARG A 37 31.32 -18.42 32.01
CA ARG A 37 31.81 -19.11 33.23
C ARG A 37 31.20 -18.54 34.50
N ASP A 38 31.03 -17.22 34.59
CA ASP A 38 30.34 -16.56 35.72
C ASP A 38 28.88 -17.00 35.82
N MET A 39 28.24 -17.29 34.68
CA MET A 39 26.89 -17.85 34.60
C MET A 39 26.83 -19.38 34.86
N GLY A 40 27.96 -20.01 35.20
CA GLY A 40 28.03 -21.43 35.55
C GLY A 40 28.08 -22.39 34.37
N TYR A 41 28.33 -21.88 33.15
CA TYR A 41 28.37 -22.65 31.91
C TYR A 41 29.80 -22.88 31.41
N ALA A 42 30.10 -24.08 30.90
CA ALA A 42 31.40 -24.39 30.30
C ALA A 42 31.37 -24.15 28.77
N PRO A 43 32.13 -23.19 28.22
CA PRO A 43 32.14 -22.93 26.78
C PRO A 43 32.82 -24.08 26.01
N VAL A 44 32.12 -24.63 25.01
CA VAL A 44 32.61 -25.70 24.13
C VAL A 44 33.15 -25.11 22.82
N SER A 45 32.48 -24.08 22.29
CA SER A 45 32.95 -23.31 21.15
C SER A 45 32.45 -21.88 21.24
N ILE A 46 33.29 -20.92 20.86
CA ILE A 46 32.92 -19.52 20.71
C ILE A 46 33.45 -19.08 19.35
N THR A 47 32.54 -18.74 18.45
CA THR A 47 32.88 -18.36 17.08
C THR A 47 32.44 -16.91 16.86
N ALA A 48 33.39 -16.07 16.44
CA ALA A 48 33.08 -14.71 16.00
C ALA A 48 32.19 -14.80 14.77
N VAL A 49 30.99 -14.23 14.84
CA VAL A 49 30.14 -14.12 13.65
C VAL A 49 30.75 -12.99 12.82
N GLN A 50 31.55 -13.35 11.82
CA GLN A 50 31.86 -12.40 10.75
C GLN A 50 30.53 -11.98 10.15
N GLN A 51 30.23 -10.69 10.20
CA GLN A 51 29.07 -10.10 9.54
C GLN A 51 29.29 -10.20 8.03
N THR A 52 29.13 -11.40 7.49
CA THR A 52 28.95 -11.61 6.07
C THR A 52 27.67 -10.86 5.71
N ALA A 53 27.77 -9.91 4.78
CA ALA A 53 26.71 -9.00 4.33
C ALA A 53 25.42 -9.67 3.78
N LEU A 54 25.30 -10.99 3.94
CA LEU A 54 24.22 -11.86 3.49
C LEU A 54 23.09 -12.04 4.53
N THR A 55 23.24 -11.55 5.77
CA THR A 55 22.15 -11.50 6.78
C THR A 55 21.60 -10.10 7.01
N LYS A 56 21.96 -9.12 6.17
CA LYS A 56 21.06 -7.97 5.96
C LYS A 56 19.85 -8.55 5.23
N GLU A 57 18.68 -8.52 5.85
CA GLU A 57 17.42 -8.81 5.15
C GLU A 57 17.49 -8.13 3.76
N LEU A 58 17.45 -8.93 2.69
CA LEU A 58 17.43 -8.42 1.32
C LEU A 58 16.12 -7.67 1.11
N THR A 59 16.05 -6.43 1.60
CA THR A 59 15.02 -5.48 1.21
C THR A 59 15.42 -4.99 -0.17
N ILE A 60 14.93 -5.68 -1.21
CA ILE A 60 15.09 -5.25 -2.60
C ILE A 60 14.52 -3.82 -2.69
N PRO A 61 15.35 -2.80 -2.98
CA PRO A 61 14.88 -1.42 -3.11
C PRO A 61 13.86 -1.35 -4.25
N GLY A 62 12.59 -1.18 -3.92
CA GLY A 62 11.47 -1.13 -4.89
C GLY A 62 10.47 -2.28 -4.81
N PHE A 63 10.77 -3.37 -4.10
CA PHE A 63 9.85 -4.49 -3.81
C PHE A 63 9.41 -4.52 -2.33
N GLY A 64 9.48 -3.38 -1.64
CA GLY A 64 8.90 -3.24 -0.30
C GLY A 64 7.38 -3.43 -0.34
N THR A 65 6.82 -4.07 0.69
CA THR A 65 5.37 -4.17 0.87
C THR A 65 4.77 -2.77 0.87
N LYS A 66 3.99 -2.42 -0.16
CA LYS A 66 3.29 -1.13 -0.19
C LYS A 66 2.21 -1.16 0.89
N VAL A 67 2.13 -0.09 1.67
CA VAL A 67 1.05 0.09 2.65
C VAL A 67 -0.26 0.33 1.90
N GLY A 68 -1.22 -0.59 2.07
CA GLY A 68 -2.54 -0.49 1.47
C GLY A 68 -3.51 0.29 2.35
N LEU A 69 -4.65 0.69 1.78
CA LEU A 69 -5.74 1.32 2.55
C LEU A 69 -6.27 0.40 3.66
N LYS A 70 -6.30 -0.92 3.43
CA LYS A 70 -6.75 -1.90 4.43
C LYS A 70 -5.85 -1.90 5.66
N ASP A 71 -4.53 -1.85 5.45
CA ASP A 71 -3.54 -1.83 6.54
C ASP A 71 -3.74 -0.57 7.39
N LEU A 72 -3.91 0.59 6.73
CA LEU A 72 -4.15 1.85 7.41
C LEU A 72 -5.48 1.84 8.20
N VAL A 73 -6.54 1.24 7.65
CA VAL A 73 -7.83 1.08 8.36
C VAL A 73 -7.67 0.26 9.64
N VAL A 74 -7.03 -0.90 9.55
CA VAL A 74 -6.83 -1.79 10.72
C VAL A 74 -5.99 -1.10 11.77
N PHE A 75 -4.87 -0.48 11.36
CA PHE A 75 -4.02 0.31 12.24
C PHE A 75 -4.81 1.41 12.94
N SER A 76 -5.54 2.26 12.20
CA SER A 76 -6.28 3.38 12.78
C SER A 76 -7.39 2.93 13.72
N ARG A 77 -8.08 1.82 13.40
CA ARG A 77 -9.10 1.25 14.28
C ARG A 77 -8.48 0.78 15.59
N GLN A 78 -7.42 -0.03 15.54
CA GLN A 78 -6.74 -0.52 16.74
C GLN A 78 -6.16 0.63 17.57
N PHE A 79 -5.56 1.61 16.90
CA PHE A 79 -5.00 2.79 17.55
C PHE A 79 -6.08 3.60 18.26
N SER A 80 -7.22 3.87 17.61
CA SER A 80 -8.34 4.56 18.25
C SER A 80 -8.84 3.80 19.48
N THR A 81 -9.02 2.48 19.39
CA THR A 81 -9.49 1.66 20.51
C THR A 81 -8.53 1.72 21.70
N MET A 82 -7.21 1.65 21.46
CA MET A 82 -6.21 1.70 22.53
C MET A 82 -6.21 3.06 23.23
N ILE A 83 -6.23 4.16 22.47
CA ILE A 83 -6.23 5.52 23.03
C ILE A 83 -7.53 5.79 23.79
N SER A 84 -8.70 5.41 23.24
CA SER A 84 -9.98 5.52 23.94
C SER A 84 -10.06 4.64 25.19
N SER A 85 -9.26 3.58 25.28
CA SER A 85 -9.15 2.72 26.48
C SER A 85 -8.18 3.30 27.52
N GLY A 86 -7.64 4.49 27.30
CA GLY A 86 -6.73 5.18 28.23
C GLY A 86 -5.28 4.71 28.17
N LEU A 87 -4.88 3.93 27.15
CA LEU A 87 -3.46 3.62 26.96
C LEU A 87 -2.72 4.90 26.54
N SER A 88 -1.48 5.06 27.04
CA SER A 88 -0.62 6.14 26.59
C SER A 88 -0.25 5.99 25.10
N LEU A 89 -0.03 7.13 24.45
CA LEU A 89 0.30 7.21 23.02
C LEU A 89 1.50 6.32 22.65
N ILE A 90 2.59 6.42 23.41
CA ILE A 90 3.82 5.64 23.18
C ILE A 90 3.54 4.14 23.35
N ARG A 91 2.74 3.75 24.37
CA ARG A 91 2.41 2.34 24.61
C ARG A 91 1.57 1.76 23.47
N ALA A 92 0.56 2.51 23.03
CA ALA A 92 -0.28 2.10 21.90
C ALA A 92 0.55 1.93 20.62
N LEU A 93 1.42 2.90 20.30
CA LEU A 93 2.31 2.82 19.15
C LEU A 93 3.31 1.65 19.23
N ASN A 94 3.82 1.34 20.42
CA ASN A 94 4.69 0.18 20.61
C ASN A 94 3.97 -1.14 20.28
N ILE A 95 2.76 -1.33 20.83
CA ILE A 95 1.95 -2.52 20.57
C ILE A 95 1.61 -2.62 19.08
N LEU A 96 1.24 -1.51 18.45
CA LEU A 96 0.91 -1.47 17.02
C LEU A 96 2.13 -1.77 16.14
N ALA A 97 3.32 -1.27 16.49
CA ALA A 97 4.55 -1.59 15.76
C ALA A 97 4.88 -3.09 15.81
N GLU A 98 4.61 -3.75 16.94
CA GLU A 98 4.82 -5.19 17.12
C GLU A 98 3.74 -6.06 16.44
N GLN A 99 2.48 -5.60 16.45
CA GLN A 99 1.33 -6.38 15.96
C GLN A 99 0.99 -6.15 14.48
N THR A 100 1.53 -5.10 13.85
CA THR A 100 1.22 -4.79 12.45
C THR A 100 1.85 -5.82 11.50
N GLU A 101 1.01 -6.54 10.75
CA GLU A 101 1.46 -7.57 9.80
C GLU A 101 2.28 -6.98 8.63
N ASN A 102 1.93 -5.77 8.16
CA ASN A 102 2.67 -5.12 7.09
C ASN A 102 3.97 -4.51 7.63
N LYS A 103 5.09 -5.19 7.36
CA LYS A 103 6.44 -4.76 7.80
C LYS A 103 6.78 -3.30 7.47
N ALA A 104 6.32 -2.77 6.33
CA ALA A 104 6.56 -1.39 5.96
C ALA A 104 5.79 -0.41 6.85
N LEU A 105 4.54 -0.73 7.20
CA LEU A 105 3.76 0.07 8.14
C LEU A 105 4.29 -0.08 9.57
N ALA A 106 4.64 -1.28 10.00
CA ALA A 106 5.25 -1.54 11.31
C ALA A 106 6.52 -0.70 11.52
N LYS A 107 7.39 -0.64 10.51
CA LYS A 107 8.58 0.21 10.52
C LYS A 107 8.24 1.70 10.67
N ILE A 108 7.29 2.19 9.87
CA ILE A 108 6.84 3.60 9.93
C ILE A 108 6.25 3.92 11.31
N VAL A 109 5.44 3.03 11.89
CA VAL A 109 4.87 3.22 13.23
C VAL A 109 5.95 3.25 14.30
N GLY A 110 6.98 2.42 14.16
CA GLY A 110 8.16 2.44 15.03
C GLY A 110 8.94 3.77 14.93
N GLU A 111 9.15 4.29 13.72
CA GLU A 111 9.76 5.60 13.50
C GLU A 111 8.92 6.71 14.15
N VAL A 112 7.60 6.72 13.93
CA VAL A 112 6.67 7.67 14.57
C VAL A 112 6.73 7.59 16.10
N ARG A 113 6.80 6.39 16.69
CA ARG A 113 6.95 6.19 18.13
C ARG A 113 8.22 6.87 18.64
N THR A 114 9.35 6.64 17.97
CA THR A 114 10.65 7.22 18.35
C THR A 114 10.66 8.74 18.25
N GLU A 115 10.02 9.33 17.24
CA GLU A 115 9.91 10.79 17.15
C GLU A 115 9.07 11.40 18.28
N ILE A 116 8.02 10.69 18.72
CA ILE A 116 7.21 11.12 19.88
C ILE A 116 7.97 10.96 21.20
N GLU A 117 8.75 9.89 21.35
CA GLU A 117 9.65 9.70 22.51
C GLU A 117 10.68 10.84 22.60
N GLN A 118 11.09 11.42 21.46
CA GLN A 118 11.96 12.60 21.38
C GLN A 118 11.22 13.93 21.59
N GLY A 119 9.91 13.91 21.80
CA GLY A 119 9.10 15.09 22.11
C GLY A 119 8.47 15.80 20.92
N ARG A 120 8.52 15.24 19.70
CA ARG A 120 7.74 15.78 18.57
C ARG A 120 6.25 15.45 18.73
N SER A 121 5.39 16.30 18.18
CA SER A 121 3.95 16.02 18.12
C SER A 121 3.65 14.84 17.18
N LEU A 122 2.59 14.08 17.48
CA LEU A 122 2.12 12.97 16.65
C LEU A 122 1.79 13.44 15.23
N SER A 123 1.12 14.58 15.07
CA SER A 123 0.82 15.15 13.76
C SER A 123 2.08 15.42 12.93
N SER A 124 3.14 15.94 13.55
CA SER A 124 4.40 16.23 12.86
C SER A 124 5.12 14.95 12.45
N ALA A 125 5.16 13.95 13.33
CA ALA A 125 5.75 12.65 13.03
C ALA A 125 5.00 11.93 11.91
N LEU A 126 3.66 11.94 11.92
CA LEU A 126 2.85 11.34 10.86
C LEU A 126 3.02 12.06 9.52
N ALA A 127 3.24 13.37 9.52
CA ALA A 127 3.39 14.18 8.30
C ALA A 127 4.62 13.79 7.46
N ASP A 128 5.67 13.27 8.09
CA ASP A 128 6.90 12.85 7.42
C ASP A 128 6.71 11.60 6.54
N HIS A 129 5.60 10.86 6.76
CA HIS A 129 5.32 9.63 6.04
C HIS A 129 4.13 9.77 5.08
N LYS A 130 4.40 9.56 3.79
CA LYS A 130 3.41 9.64 2.69
C LYS A 130 2.23 8.65 2.79
N VAL A 131 2.29 7.69 3.72
CA VAL A 131 1.22 6.70 3.92
C VAL A 131 0.00 7.31 4.62
N PHE A 132 0.20 8.38 5.39
CA PHE A 132 -0.89 9.09 6.08
C PHE A 132 -1.42 10.21 5.17
N PRO A 133 -2.72 10.19 4.80
CA PRO A 133 -3.31 11.26 3.99
C PRO A 133 -3.24 12.61 4.70
N LYS A 134 -3.16 13.72 3.95
CA LYS A 134 -3.19 15.08 4.51
C LYS A 134 -4.34 15.31 5.50
N LEU A 135 -5.53 14.83 5.14
CA LEU A 135 -6.73 14.90 5.98
C LEU A 135 -6.54 14.19 7.34
N TYR A 136 -5.83 13.05 7.35
CA TYR A 136 -5.49 12.32 8.58
C TYR A 136 -4.62 13.17 9.48
N VAL A 137 -3.50 13.66 8.95
CA VAL A 137 -2.50 14.47 9.68
C VAL A 137 -3.15 15.73 10.25
N ALA A 138 -3.98 16.40 9.46
CA ALA A 138 -4.67 17.61 9.89
C ALA A 138 -5.69 17.36 11.01
N MET A 139 -6.46 16.26 10.92
CA MET A 139 -7.37 15.87 12.00
C MET A 139 -6.59 15.61 13.29
N VAL A 140 -5.52 14.82 13.23
CA VAL A 140 -4.65 14.57 14.40
C VAL A 140 -4.11 15.87 14.98
N LYS A 141 -3.62 16.80 14.14
CA LYS A 141 -3.11 18.09 14.59
C LYS A 141 -4.15 18.89 15.38
N ALA A 142 -5.39 18.93 14.89
CA ALA A 142 -6.49 19.60 15.58
C ALA A 142 -6.83 18.90 16.90
N GLY A 143 -6.87 17.56 16.90
CA GLY A 143 -7.10 16.76 18.11
C GLY A 143 -6.02 16.94 19.17
N GLU A 144 -4.75 17.00 18.77
CA GLU A 144 -3.63 17.29 19.67
C GLU A 144 -3.72 18.70 20.26
N THR A 145 -4.05 19.71 19.44
CA THR A 145 -4.13 21.10 19.88
C THR A 145 -5.32 21.33 20.82
N ALA A 146 -6.44 20.66 20.56
CA ALA A 146 -7.67 20.77 21.34
C ALA A 146 -7.75 19.76 22.51
N GLY A 147 -6.79 18.84 22.64
CA GLY A 147 -6.76 17.84 23.71
C GLY A 147 -7.82 16.72 23.58
N ILE A 148 -8.39 16.52 22.38
CA ILE A 148 -9.48 15.57 22.08
C ILE A 148 -9.01 14.47 21.12
N LEU A 149 -7.80 13.97 21.32
CA LEU A 149 -7.14 13.04 20.39
C LEU A 149 -7.89 11.70 20.27
N ASP A 150 -8.48 11.22 21.35
CA ASP A 150 -9.28 10.00 21.41
C ASP A 150 -10.52 10.06 20.49
N GLU A 151 -11.29 11.15 20.57
CA GLU A 151 -12.45 11.38 19.69
C GLU A 151 -12.04 11.50 18.22
N VAL A 152 -10.95 12.22 17.97
CA VAL A 152 -10.42 12.44 16.62
C VAL A 152 -9.92 11.13 16.00
N LEU A 153 -9.17 10.31 16.72
CA LEU A 153 -8.69 9.03 16.22
C LEU A 153 -9.83 8.07 15.90
N LEU A 154 -10.89 8.05 16.73
CA LEU A 154 -12.10 7.30 16.45
C LEU A 154 -12.74 7.74 15.13
N ARG A 155 -12.85 9.06 14.92
CA ARG A 155 -13.41 9.63 13.70
C ARG A 155 -12.59 9.33 12.46
N ILE A 156 -11.26 9.35 12.59
CA ILE A 156 -10.33 8.94 11.52
C ILE A 156 -10.58 7.49 11.13
N ALA A 157 -10.65 6.58 12.12
CA ALA A 157 -10.88 5.16 11.87
C ALA A 157 -12.21 4.93 11.12
N GLU A 158 -13.30 5.53 11.58
CA GLU A 158 -14.61 5.44 10.90
C GLU A 158 -14.58 5.97 9.46
N THR A 159 -13.84 7.06 9.24
CA THR A 159 -13.75 7.69 7.91
C THR A 159 -13.03 6.76 6.93
N LEU A 160 -11.92 6.16 7.37
CA LEU A 160 -11.16 5.22 6.55
C LEU A 160 -11.94 3.93 6.29
N GLU A 161 -12.68 3.41 7.28
CA GLU A 161 -13.56 2.24 7.12
C GLU A 161 -14.66 2.48 6.09
N LYS A 162 -15.34 3.65 6.15
CA LYS A 162 -16.35 4.05 5.18
C LYS A 162 -15.76 4.13 3.76
N ASP A 163 -14.53 4.63 3.65
CA ASP A 163 -13.83 4.72 2.36
C ASP A 163 -13.43 3.35 1.81
N LEU A 164 -12.94 2.45 2.67
CA LEU A 164 -12.63 1.08 2.29
C LEU A 164 -13.90 0.31 1.86
N ALA A 165 -14.99 0.45 2.62
CA ALA A 165 -16.27 -0.18 2.31
C ALA A 165 -16.84 0.34 0.98
N LEU A 166 -16.77 1.65 0.71
CA LEU A 166 -17.19 2.23 -0.55
C LEU A 166 -16.37 1.67 -1.73
N ARG A 167 -15.04 1.62 -1.59
CA ARG A 167 -14.17 1.03 -2.63
C ARG A 167 -14.46 -0.45 -2.84
N GLY A 168 -14.74 -1.20 -1.77
CA GLY A 168 -15.16 -2.60 -1.82
C GLY A 168 -16.46 -2.79 -2.59
N LYS A 169 -17.48 -1.97 -2.34
CA LYS A 169 -18.76 -1.99 -3.07
C LYS A 169 -18.57 -1.69 -4.55
N ILE A 170 -17.79 -0.66 -4.88
CA ILE A 170 -17.47 -0.32 -6.28
C ILE A 170 -16.75 -1.49 -6.97
N LYS A 171 -15.75 -2.07 -6.31
CA LYS A 171 -15.02 -3.23 -6.85
C LYS A 171 -15.96 -4.40 -7.09
N SER A 172 -16.80 -4.75 -6.10
CA SER A 172 -17.76 -5.84 -6.21
C SER A 172 -18.74 -5.64 -7.36
N ALA A 173 -19.35 -4.45 -7.46
CA ALA A 173 -20.30 -4.11 -8.53
C ALA A 173 -19.69 -4.18 -9.94
N LEU A 174 -18.39 -3.89 -10.08
CA LEU A 174 -17.66 -3.94 -11.35
C LEU A 174 -17.10 -5.33 -11.67
N THR A 175 -17.00 -6.24 -10.70
CA THR A 175 -16.43 -7.58 -10.92
C THR A 175 -17.17 -8.33 -12.02
N TYR A 176 -18.50 -8.39 -11.97
CA TYR A 176 -19.29 -9.13 -12.97
C TYR A 176 -19.17 -8.52 -14.38
N PRO A 177 -19.41 -7.21 -14.61
CA PRO A 177 -19.21 -6.59 -15.92
C PRO A 177 -17.81 -6.80 -16.50
N VAL A 178 -16.77 -6.69 -15.67
CA VAL A 178 -15.38 -6.87 -16.12
C VAL A 178 -15.11 -8.31 -16.52
N VAL A 179 -15.55 -9.29 -15.74
CA VAL A 179 -15.36 -10.72 -16.06
C VAL A 179 -16.09 -11.09 -17.36
N VAL A 180 -17.34 -10.66 -17.52
CA VAL A 180 -18.12 -10.91 -18.75
C VAL A 180 -17.46 -10.25 -19.96
N LEU A 181 -16.98 -9.01 -19.83
CA LEU A 181 -16.27 -8.33 -20.91
C LEU A 181 -14.99 -9.08 -21.30
N ILE A 182 -14.20 -9.53 -20.33
CA ILE A 182 -12.99 -10.33 -20.59
C ILE A 182 -13.34 -11.62 -21.34
N MET A 183 -14.39 -12.33 -20.91
CA MET A 183 -14.87 -13.54 -21.58
C MET A 183 -15.32 -13.26 -23.02
N ALA A 184 -16.11 -12.20 -23.23
CA ALA A 184 -16.59 -11.81 -24.55
C ALA A 184 -15.42 -11.47 -25.50
N VAL A 185 -14.43 -10.71 -25.02
CA VAL A 185 -13.21 -10.38 -25.78
C VAL A 185 -12.43 -11.65 -26.10
N LEU A 186 -12.23 -12.54 -25.14
CA LEU A 186 -11.49 -13.79 -25.32
C LEU A 186 -12.16 -14.70 -26.36
N LEU A 187 -13.48 -14.89 -26.27
CA LEU A 187 -14.26 -15.66 -27.25
C LEU A 187 -14.17 -15.04 -28.65
N THR A 188 -14.27 -13.72 -28.74
CA THR A 188 -14.14 -12.99 -30.01
C THR A 188 -12.75 -13.19 -30.64
N ILE A 189 -11.68 -13.13 -29.83
CA ILE A 189 -10.31 -13.36 -30.31
C ILE A 189 -10.15 -14.79 -30.84
N ILE A 190 -10.66 -15.81 -30.13
CA ILE A 190 -10.61 -17.21 -30.58
C ILE A 190 -11.33 -17.36 -31.92
N MET A 191 -12.54 -16.79 -32.03
CA MET A 191 -13.32 -16.81 -33.26
C MET A 191 -12.56 -16.16 -34.42
N LEU A 192 -11.95 -14.99 -34.21
CA LEU A 192 -11.20 -14.29 -35.24
C LEU A 192 -9.91 -15.03 -35.65
N ILE A 193 -9.22 -15.70 -34.75
CA ILE A 193 -7.92 -16.35 -35.04
C ILE A 193 -8.09 -17.72 -35.72
N PHE A 194 -9.11 -18.49 -35.34
CA PHE A 194 -9.29 -19.88 -35.79
C PHE A 194 -10.48 -20.06 -36.73
N ILE A 195 -11.64 -19.52 -36.38
CA ILE A 195 -12.89 -19.79 -37.10
C ILE A 195 -12.92 -19.00 -38.41
N VAL A 196 -12.70 -17.69 -38.38
CA VAL A 196 -12.78 -16.82 -39.57
C VAL A 196 -11.85 -17.27 -40.71
N PRO A 197 -10.56 -17.59 -40.50
CA PRO A 197 -9.69 -18.04 -41.58
C PRO A 197 -10.13 -19.36 -42.22
N THR A 198 -10.73 -20.26 -41.42
CA THR A 198 -11.25 -21.55 -41.91
C THR A 198 -12.39 -21.33 -42.90
N PHE A 199 -13.32 -20.41 -42.58
CA PHE A 199 -14.40 -20.03 -43.49
C PHE A 199 -13.87 -19.41 -44.78
N VAL A 200 -12.83 -18.59 -44.70
CA VAL A 200 -12.26 -17.91 -45.87
C VAL A 200 -11.59 -18.89 -46.81
N GLY A 201 -10.81 -19.84 -46.28
CA GLY A 201 -10.21 -20.90 -47.09
C GLY A 201 -11.25 -21.76 -47.83
N MET A 202 -12.44 -21.94 -47.23
CA MET A 202 -13.57 -22.61 -47.89
C MET A 202 -14.18 -21.75 -49.03
N PHE A 203 -14.31 -20.44 -48.84
CA PHE A 203 -14.83 -19.54 -49.88
C PHE A 203 -13.90 -19.42 -51.09
N GLU A 204 -12.59 -19.40 -50.88
CA GLU A 204 -11.59 -19.38 -51.97
C GLU A 204 -11.69 -20.63 -52.86
N GLN A 205 -11.98 -21.80 -52.27
CA GLN A 205 -12.18 -23.05 -53.02
C GLN A 205 -13.45 -23.07 -53.87
N LEU A 206 -14.46 -22.27 -53.51
CA LEU A 206 -15.74 -22.16 -54.21
C LEU A 206 -15.70 -21.15 -55.37
N GLY A 207 -14.56 -20.48 -55.61
CA GLY A 207 -14.35 -19.60 -56.76
C GLY A 207 -15.13 -18.27 -56.71
N GLY A 208 -15.64 -17.88 -55.54
CA GLY A 208 -16.38 -16.63 -55.35
C GLY A 208 -15.54 -15.51 -54.75
N GLU A 209 -15.75 -14.27 -55.18
CA GLU A 209 -15.16 -13.11 -54.52
C GLU A 209 -15.86 -12.84 -53.18
N LEU A 210 -15.06 -12.55 -52.15
CA LEU A 210 -15.57 -12.31 -50.79
C LEU A 210 -16.36 -10.99 -50.73
N PRO A 211 -17.59 -10.98 -50.20
CA PRO A 211 -18.33 -9.73 -49.95
C PRO A 211 -17.58 -8.79 -49.01
N LEU A 212 -17.78 -7.47 -49.15
CA LEU A 212 -17.12 -6.44 -48.34
C LEU A 212 -17.15 -6.68 -46.82
N PRO A 213 -18.26 -7.12 -46.19
CA PRO A 213 -18.29 -7.41 -44.75
C PRO A 213 -17.28 -8.49 -44.34
N THR A 214 -17.09 -9.51 -45.18
CA THR A 214 -16.16 -10.62 -44.93
C THR A 214 -14.70 -10.17 -45.11
N GLN A 215 -14.44 -9.26 -46.05
CA GLN A 215 -13.11 -8.66 -46.23
C GLN A 215 -12.71 -7.79 -45.04
N ILE A 216 -13.64 -7.01 -44.48
CA ILE A 216 -13.42 -6.22 -43.25
C ILE A 216 -13.14 -7.16 -42.07
N LEU A 217 -13.89 -8.25 -41.95
CA LEU A 217 -13.70 -9.25 -40.90
C LEU A 217 -12.32 -9.94 -41.00
N LEU A 218 -11.88 -10.23 -42.22
CA LEU A 218 -10.54 -10.75 -42.51
C LEU A 218 -9.43 -9.77 -42.13
N MET A 219 -9.61 -8.48 -42.46
CA MET A 219 -8.66 -7.44 -42.07
C MET A 219 -8.55 -7.35 -40.53
N LEU A 220 -9.67 -7.40 -39.82
CA LEU A 220 -9.67 -7.44 -38.35
C LEU A 220 -9.01 -8.71 -37.81
N SER A 221 -9.30 -9.87 -38.38
CA SER A 221 -8.70 -11.16 -38.01
C SER A 221 -7.18 -11.13 -38.16
N THR A 222 -6.66 -10.63 -39.28
CA THR A 222 -5.21 -10.54 -39.54
C THR A 222 -4.53 -9.56 -38.59
N ILE A 223 -5.16 -8.42 -38.28
CA ILE A 223 -4.66 -7.47 -37.26
C ILE A 223 -4.63 -8.14 -35.88
N VAL A 224 -5.71 -8.79 -35.47
CA VAL A 224 -5.79 -9.46 -34.16
C VAL A 224 -4.78 -10.60 -34.05
N ARG A 225 -4.57 -11.39 -35.12
CA ARG A 225 -3.56 -12.46 -35.15
C ARG A 225 -2.14 -11.91 -35.09
N LYS A 226 -1.83 -10.84 -35.84
CA LYS A 226 -0.49 -10.22 -35.86
C LYS A 226 -0.19 -9.42 -34.59
N ALA A 227 -1.19 -8.77 -34.01
CA ALA A 227 -1.08 -7.88 -32.86
C ALA A 227 -1.75 -8.45 -31.60
N TRP A 228 -1.83 -9.77 -31.44
CA TRP A 228 -2.44 -10.42 -30.27
C TRP A 228 -1.80 -9.95 -28.95
N PHE A 229 -0.48 -9.69 -28.97
CA PHE A 229 0.27 -9.14 -27.84
C PHE A 229 -0.19 -7.72 -27.48
N VAL A 230 -0.67 -6.92 -28.44
CA VAL A 230 -1.23 -5.58 -28.16
C VAL A 230 -2.54 -5.70 -27.40
N LEU A 231 -3.35 -6.74 -27.62
CA LEU A 231 -4.59 -6.93 -26.85
C LEU A 231 -4.32 -7.33 -25.40
N ILE A 232 -3.24 -8.07 -25.14
CA ILE A 232 -2.87 -8.51 -23.79
C ILE A 232 -2.05 -7.45 -23.04
N PHE A 233 -1.03 -6.89 -23.69
CA PHE A 233 -0.12 -5.91 -23.07
C PHE A 233 -0.57 -4.46 -23.26
N GLY A 234 -1.41 -4.16 -24.24
CA GLY A 234 -1.91 -2.82 -24.53
C GLY A 234 -2.74 -2.21 -23.41
N PRO A 235 -3.75 -2.89 -22.83
CA PRO A 235 -4.54 -2.32 -21.73
C PRO A 235 -3.69 -2.03 -20.48
N PRO A 236 -2.80 -2.93 -20.00
CA PRO A 236 -1.87 -2.62 -18.91
C PRO A 236 -0.94 -1.44 -19.23
N LEU A 237 -0.40 -1.38 -20.46
CA LEU A 237 0.54 -0.34 -20.88
C LEU A 237 -0.16 1.02 -21.03
N MET A 238 -1.38 1.03 -21.58
CA MET A 238 -2.24 2.20 -21.66
C MET A 238 -2.65 2.68 -20.27
N MET A 239 -2.99 1.77 -19.35
CA MET A 239 -3.29 2.11 -17.96
C MET A 239 -2.07 2.74 -17.26
N ARG A 240 -0.86 2.20 -17.50
CA ARG A 240 0.40 2.74 -16.96
C ARG A 240 0.76 4.10 -17.57
N ALA A 241 0.62 4.24 -18.89
CA ALA A 241 0.83 5.48 -19.62
C ALA A 241 -0.16 6.56 -19.16
N PHE A 242 -1.43 6.20 -18.97
CA PHE A 242 -2.45 7.10 -18.42
C PHE A 242 -2.14 7.51 -16.98
N ALA A 243 -1.69 6.57 -16.13
CA ALA A 243 -1.27 6.89 -14.77
C ALA A 243 -0.07 7.83 -14.73
N TYR A 244 0.92 7.63 -15.60
CA TYR A 244 2.07 8.51 -15.77
C TYR A 244 1.68 9.88 -16.32
N ALA A 245 0.79 9.92 -17.31
CA ALA A 245 0.27 11.15 -17.90
C ALA A 245 -0.49 12.01 -16.88
N ARG A 246 -1.30 11.39 -16.00
CA ARG A 246 -1.98 12.09 -14.91
C ARG A 246 -1.07 12.65 -13.82
N ALA A 247 0.18 12.18 -13.72
CA ALA A 247 1.16 12.75 -12.80
C ALA A 247 1.73 14.09 -13.31
N LYS A 248 1.56 14.43 -14.60
CA LYS A 248 2.05 15.70 -15.16
C LYS A 248 0.98 16.82 -15.06
N PRO A 249 1.32 18.01 -14.55
CA PRO A 249 0.37 19.12 -14.32
C PRO A 249 -0.46 19.55 -15.55
N PRO A 250 0.11 19.76 -16.76
CA PRO A 250 -0.68 20.26 -17.90
C PRO A 250 -1.66 19.22 -18.45
N ILE A 251 -1.29 17.93 -18.37
CA ILE A 251 -2.13 16.83 -18.87
C ILE A 251 -3.28 16.55 -17.90
N ARG A 252 -3.03 16.65 -16.58
CA ARG A 252 -4.08 16.53 -15.56
C ARG A 252 -5.20 17.55 -15.77
N PHE A 253 -4.86 18.82 -16.03
CA PHE A 253 -5.85 19.87 -16.25
C PHE A 253 -6.77 19.61 -17.46
N GLN A 254 -6.21 19.16 -18.58
CA GLN A 254 -6.98 18.83 -19.79
C GLN A 254 -7.88 17.60 -19.57
N LEU A 255 -7.36 16.57 -18.90
CA LEU A 255 -8.14 15.36 -18.57
C LEU A 255 -9.28 15.66 -17.60
N ASP A 256 -9.06 16.51 -16.60
CA ASP A 256 -10.09 16.90 -15.63
C ASP A 256 -11.17 17.74 -16.32
N ARG A 257 -10.81 18.65 -17.23
CA ARG A 257 -11.77 19.41 -18.07
C ARG A 257 -12.59 18.49 -18.99
N LEU A 258 -11.97 17.47 -19.59
CA LEU A 258 -12.64 16.51 -20.46
C LEU A 258 -13.61 15.61 -19.67
N LYS A 259 -13.17 15.10 -18.51
CA LYS A 259 -14.02 14.28 -17.61
C LYS A 259 -15.28 14.99 -17.17
N LEU A 260 -15.17 16.29 -16.87
CA LEU A 260 -16.30 17.10 -16.43
C LEU A 260 -17.33 17.38 -17.55
N LYS A 261 -16.93 17.27 -18.82
CA LYS A 261 -17.79 17.49 -19.99
C LYS A 261 -18.46 16.23 -20.53
N LEU A 262 -18.10 15.04 -20.02
CA LEU A 262 -18.72 13.80 -20.48
C LEU A 262 -20.17 13.69 -19.96
N PRO A 263 -21.17 13.45 -20.84
CA PRO A 263 -22.55 13.24 -20.41
C PRO A 263 -22.63 12.01 -19.49
N VAL A 264 -23.52 12.08 -18.49
CA VAL A 264 -23.67 11.12 -17.36
C VAL A 264 -22.51 11.13 -16.35
N PHE A 265 -21.25 11.04 -16.80
CA PHE A 265 -20.10 10.98 -15.90
C PHE A 265 -19.80 12.33 -15.20
N GLY A 266 -20.01 13.47 -15.88
CA GLY A 266 -19.77 14.80 -15.29
C GLY A 266 -20.63 15.07 -14.05
N VAL A 267 -21.94 14.77 -14.13
CA VAL A 267 -22.88 14.92 -13.01
C VAL A 267 -22.52 14.00 -11.85
N LEU A 268 -22.08 12.77 -12.13
CA LEU A 268 -21.62 11.81 -11.13
C LEU A 268 -20.35 12.31 -10.42
N PHE A 269 -19.35 12.79 -11.17
CA PHE A 269 -18.13 13.34 -10.60
C PHE A 269 -18.40 14.57 -9.75
N HIS A 270 -19.29 15.46 -10.19
CA HIS A 270 -19.68 16.64 -9.41
C HIS A 270 -20.37 16.24 -8.09
N LYS A 271 -21.34 15.31 -8.14
CA LYS A 271 -22.01 14.80 -6.93
C LYS A 271 -21.02 14.11 -5.97
N LEU A 272 -20.06 13.35 -6.50
CA LEU A 272 -19.04 12.68 -5.70
C LEU A 272 -18.08 13.68 -5.05
N ALA A 273 -17.64 14.69 -5.80
CA ALA A 273 -16.79 15.77 -5.31
C ALA A 273 -17.51 16.57 -4.21
N LEU A 274 -18.75 16.99 -4.44
CA LEU A 274 -19.57 17.70 -3.47
C LEU A 274 -19.79 16.85 -2.21
N SER A 275 -20.13 15.57 -2.36
CA SER A 275 -20.32 14.66 -1.21
C SER A 275 -19.04 14.51 -0.38
N ARG A 276 -17.88 14.35 -1.03
CA ARG A 276 -16.58 14.27 -0.34
C ARG A 276 -16.22 15.59 0.33
N PHE A 277 -16.47 16.72 -0.34
CA PHE A 277 -16.27 18.06 0.20
C PHE A 277 -17.06 18.24 1.48
N SER A 278 -18.38 18.09 1.41
CA SER A 278 -19.26 18.28 2.55
C SER A 278 -18.94 17.32 3.69
N ARG A 279 -18.57 16.06 3.40
CA ARG A 279 -18.22 15.07 4.43
C ARG A 279 -16.88 15.36 5.09
N ASN A 280 -15.85 15.72 4.32
CA ASN A 280 -14.51 16.03 4.83
C ASN A 280 -14.54 17.32 5.64
N LEU A 281 -15.16 18.38 5.10
CA LEU A 281 -15.34 19.65 5.80
C LEU A 281 -16.13 19.46 7.10
N GLY A 282 -17.27 18.76 7.04
CA GLY A 282 -18.09 18.48 8.22
C GLY A 282 -17.35 17.62 9.27
N THR A 283 -16.44 16.75 8.84
CA THR A 283 -15.61 15.96 9.76
C THR A 283 -14.53 16.80 10.43
N LEU A 284 -13.87 17.69 9.68
CA LEU A 284 -12.88 18.62 10.23
C LEU A 284 -13.51 19.61 11.22
N LEU A 285 -14.68 20.17 10.88
CA LEU A 285 -15.38 21.09 11.78
C LEU A 285 -15.84 20.42 13.07
N ARG A 286 -16.33 19.18 13.00
CA ARG A 286 -16.67 18.40 14.21
C ARG A 286 -15.45 18.07 15.06
N ALA A 287 -14.28 17.92 14.43
CA ALA A 287 -13.00 17.72 15.12
C ALA A 287 -12.39 19.03 15.68
N GLY A 288 -13.12 20.15 15.65
CA GLY A 288 -12.67 21.43 16.19
C GLY A 288 -11.65 22.17 15.31
N VAL A 289 -11.47 21.76 14.05
CA VAL A 289 -10.54 22.43 13.12
C VAL A 289 -11.13 23.80 12.73
N PRO A 290 -10.36 24.91 12.80
CA PRO A 290 -10.81 26.22 12.36
C PRO A 290 -11.30 26.21 10.91
N ILE A 291 -12.39 26.93 10.61
CA ILE A 291 -13.07 26.89 9.30
C ILE A 291 -12.13 27.21 8.13
N LEU A 292 -11.22 28.17 8.28
CA LEU A 292 -10.27 28.54 7.23
C LEU A 292 -9.31 27.39 6.92
N THR A 293 -8.69 26.81 7.94
CA THR A 293 -7.82 25.65 7.80
C THR A 293 -8.59 24.45 7.25
N ALA A 294 -9.82 24.24 7.70
CA ALA A 294 -10.66 23.14 7.24
C ALA A 294 -11.02 23.27 5.74
N LEU A 295 -11.26 24.50 5.26
CA LEU A 295 -11.47 24.79 3.84
C LEU A 295 -10.21 24.51 3.02
N ASP A 296 -9.04 24.99 3.46
CA ASP A 296 -7.76 24.77 2.76
C ASP A 296 -7.44 23.27 2.63
N ILE A 297 -7.57 22.51 3.73
CA ILE A 297 -7.33 21.06 3.72
C ILE A 297 -8.32 20.34 2.79
N THR A 298 -9.59 20.73 2.83
CA THR A 298 -10.63 20.08 2.02
C THR A 298 -10.45 20.38 0.53
N ALA A 299 -10.06 21.61 0.19
CA ALA A 299 -9.75 22.01 -1.19
C ALA A 299 -8.58 21.20 -1.77
N ASP A 300 -7.57 20.92 -0.95
CA ASP A 300 -6.40 20.11 -1.33
C ASP A 300 -6.70 18.61 -1.51
N THR A 301 -7.84 18.13 -1.02
CA THR A 301 -8.16 16.70 -0.93
C THR A 301 -9.07 16.20 -2.07
N ILE A 302 -9.63 17.10 -2.89
CA ILE A 302 -10.70 16.79 -3.86
C ILE A 302 -10.26 17.03 -5.30
#